data_AF-A0A938WZR0-F1
#
_entry.id   AF-A0A938WZR0-F1
#
_cell.length_a   1.000
_cell.length_b   1.000
_cell.length_c   1.000
_cell.angle_alpha   90.00
_cell.angle_beta   90.00
_cell.angle_gamma   90.00
#
_symmetry.space_group_name_H-M   'P 1'
#
loop_
_entity.id
_entity.type
_entity.pdbx_description
1 polymer ?
#
loop_
_entity_poly.entity_id
_entity_poly.type
_entity_poly.pdbx_seq_one_letter_code
_entity_poly.pdbx_strand_id
1 'polypeptide(L)' 'MSTAVTMPVRVPDDIRLRYDRLAKETGRTRSYYVNEALASEIDRLEYEYGILKDVEDYRAGRLKTYSLDEAEQRLGLGD' A
#
# COMPACT_ATOMS: atom_id res chain seq x y z
N MET A 1 -19.28 -7.69 -10.58
CA MET A 1 -18.44 -8.85 -10.92
C MET A 1 -17.00 -8.40 -10.81
N SER A 2 -16.21 -8.97 -9.89
CA SER A 2 -14.76 -8.68 -9.86
C SER A 2 -14.10 -9.52 -10.95
N THR A 3 -13.47 -8.87 -11.92
CA THR A 3 -12.71 -9.54 -12.98
C THR A 3 -11.29 -9.80 -12.51
N ALA A 4 -10.91 -11.07 -12.40
CA ALA A 4 -9.53 -11.44 -12.11
C ALA A 4 -8.69 -11.32 -13.40
N VAL A 5 -7.55 -10.63 -13.31
CA VAL A 5 -6.56 -10.49 -14.40
C VAL A 5 -5.28 -11.19 -13.97
N THR A 6 -4.63 -11.90 -14.89
CA THR A 6 -3.33 -12.52 -14.63
C THR A 6 -2.22 -11.48 -14.78
N MET A 7 -1.45 -11.27 -13.72
CA MET A 7 -0.31 -10.35 -13.70
C MET A 7 1.00 -11.15 -13.58
N PRO A 8 1.89 -11.16 -14.59
CA PRO A 8 3.19 -11.80 -14.47
C PRO A 8 4.11 -10.98 -13.58
N VAL A 9 4.61 -11.58 -12.50
CA VAL A 9 5.56 -10.96 -11.57
C VAL A 9 6.86 -11.75 -11.54
N ARG A 10 8.00 -11.03 -11.50
CA ARG A 10 9.31 -11.64 -11.27
C ARG A 10 9.52 -11.78 -9.77
N VAL A 11 9.64 -13.02 -9.32
CA VAL A 11 9.83 -13.34 -7.90
C VAL A 11 11.15 -14.10 -7.76
N PRO A 12 12.05 -13.69 -6.85
CA PRO A 12 13.24 -14.46 -6.52
C PRO A 12 12.93 -15.91 -6.16
N ASP A 13 13.81 -16.84 -6.55
CA ASP A 13 13.54 -18.28 -6.41
C ASP A 13 13.37 -18.72 -4.96
N ASP A 14 14.10 -18.13 -4.03
CA ASP A 14 13.99 -18.39 -2.59
C ASP A 14 12.60 -18.05 -2.05
N ILE A 15 12.05 -16.89 -2.44
CA ILE A 15 10.70 -16.47 -2.06
C ILE A 15 9.64 -17.40 -2.68
N ARG A 16 9.79 -17.73 -3.96
CA ARG A 16 8.90 -18.68 -4.65
C ARG A 16 8.87 -20.03 -3.93
N LEU A 17 10.04 -20.56 -3.55
CA LEU A 17 10.16 -21.84 -2.86
C LEU A 17 9.53 -21.82 -1.45
N ARG A 18 9.58 -20.68 -0.74
CA ARG A 18 8.90 -20.51 0.55
C ARG A 18 7.38 -20.61 0.40
N TYR A 19 6.80 -19.92 -0.59
CA TYR A 19 5.37 -20.03 -0.86
C TYR A 19 4.96 -21.41 -1.36
N ASP A 20 5.82 -22.10 -2.12
CA ASP A 20 5.61 -23.49 -2.53
C ASP A 20 5.51 -24.45 -1.34
N ARG A 21 6.40 -24.29 -0.36
CA ARG A 21 6.38 -25.10 0.85
C ARG A 21 5.11 -24.83 1.66
N LEU A 22 4.79 -23.55 1.88
CA LEU A 22 3.59 -23.16 2.62
C LEU A 22 2.31 -23.72 1.98
N ALA A 23 2.19 -23.61 0.65
CA ALA A 23 1.08 -24.20 -0.11
C ALA A 23 0.92 -25.71 0.11
N LYS A 24 2.03 -26.46 0.08
CA LYS A 24 2.02 -27.91 0.32
C LYS A 24 1.62 -28.26 1.75
N GLU A 25 2.13 -27.53 2.74
CA GLU A 25 1.89 -27.80 4.15
C GLU A 25 0.44 -27.52 4.57
N THR A 26 -0.23 -26.55 3.93
CA THR A 26 -1.59 -26.13 4.29
C THR A 26 -2.68 -26.62 3.35
N GLY A 27 -2.31 -27.31 2.26
CA GLY A 27 -3.26 -27.81 1.25
C GLY A 27 -3.92 -26.70 0.42
N ARG A 28 -3.28 -25.52 0.30
CA ARG A 28 -3.75 -24.40 -0.52
C ARG A 28 -2.86 -24.20 -1.74
N THR A 29 -3.32 -23.41 -2.71
CA THR A 29 -2.52 -23.09 -3.90
C THR A 29 -1.48 -22.01 -3.58
N ARG A 30 -0.36 -22.00 -4.32
CA ARG A 30 0.60 -20.89 -4.27
C ARG A 30 -0.08 -19.55 -4.60
N SER A 31 -0.99 -19.54 -5.59
CA SER A 31 -1.72 -18.35 -6.00
C SER A 31 -2.58 -17.75 -4.88
N TYR A 32 -3.17 -18.58 -4.01
CA TYR A 32 -3.91 -18.10 -2.84
C TYR A 32 -3.02 -17.23 -1.94
N TYR A 33 -1.83 -17.73 -1.58
CA TYR A 33 -0.91 -17.00 -0.71
C TYR A 33 -0.28 -15.77 -1.36
N VAL A 34 0.01 -15.83 -2.66
CA VAL A 34 0.52 -14.66 -3.39
C VAL A 34 -0.56 -13.57 -3.44
N ASN A 35 -1.81 -13.92 -3.73
CA ASN A 35 -2.91 -12.96 -3.73
C ASN A 35 -3.16 -12.37 -2.34
N GLU A 36 -3.11 -13.19 -1.29
CA GLU A 36 -3.26 -12.73 0.09
C GLU A 36 -2.16 -11.73 0.46
N ALA A 37 -0.90 -12.03 0.13
CA ALA A 37 0.23 -11.14 0.39
C ALA A 37 0.14 -9.82 -0.38
N LEU A 38 -0.34 -9.86 -1.64
CA LEU A 38 -0.57 -8.65 -2.43
C LEU A 38 -1.69 -7.79 -1.82
N ALA A 39 -2.80 -8.41 -1.43
CA ALA A 39 -3.94 -7.72 -0.84
C ALA A 39 -3.60 -7.13 0.54
N SER A 40 -2.79 -7.81 1.35
CA SER A 40 -2.41 -7.32 2.67
C SER A 40 -1.43 -6.14 2.65
N GLU A 41 -0.62 -6.01 1.59
CA GLU A 41 0.44 -5.00 1.53
C GLU A 41 0.01 -3.71 0.82
N ILE A 42 -1.01 -3.76 -0.04
CA ILE A 42 -1.37 -2.63 -0.91
C ILE A 42 -1.73 -1.36 -0.12
N ASP A 43 -2.51 -1.47 0.95
CA ASP A 43 -2.93 -0.32 1.77
C ASP A 43 -1.72 0.42 2.36
N ARG A 44 -0.71 -0.35 2.80
CA ARG A 44 0.52 0.23 3.35
C ARG A 44 1.33 0.95 2.27
N LEU A 45 1.47 0.34 1.10
CA LEU A 45 2.17 0.97 -0.02
C LEU A 45 1.46 2.26 -0.46
N GLU A 46 0.14 2.22 -0.60
CA GLU A 46 -0.65 3.41 -0.96
C GLU A 46 -0.49 4.53 0.06
N TYR A 47 -0.47 4.22 1.36
CA TYR A 47 -0.23 5.20 2.41
C TYR A 47 1.17 5.81 2.35
N GLU A 48 2.21 4.97 2.27
CA GLU A 48 3.61 5.43 2.25
C GLU A 48 3.90 6.28 1.01
N TYR A 49 3.49 5.81 -0.18
CA TYR A 49 3.69 6.57 -1.41
C TYR A 49 2.76 7.78 -1.51
N GLY A 50 1.59 7.75 -0.88
CA GLY A 50 0.72 8.91 -0.72
C GLY A 50 1.41 10.04 0.04
N ILE A 51 2.02 9.74 1.19
CA ILE A 51 2.79 10.73 1.96
C ILE A 51 3.97 11.27 1.15
N LEU A 52 4.72 10.40 0.47
CA LEU A 52 5.87 10.85 -0.33
C LEU A 52 5.42 11.79 -1.44
N LYS A 53 4.29 11.48 -2.09
CA LYS A 53 3.69 12.36 -3.10
C LYS A 53 3.25 13.69 -2.50
N ASP A 54 2.60 13.71 -1.33
CA ASP A 54 2.20 14.94 -0.66
C ASP A 54 3.41 15.83 -0.35
N VAL A 55 4.54 15.23 0.08
CA VAL A 55 5.80 15.94 0.31
C VAL A 55 6.35 16.53 -0.99
N GLU A 56 6.31 15.78 -2.09
CA GLU A 56 6.74 16.28 -3.41
C GLU A 56 5.84 17.42 -3.91
N ASP A 57 4.53 17.29 -3.78
CA ASP A 57 3.56 18.31 -4.18
C ASP A 57 3.68 19.57 -3.32
N TYR A 58 3.94 19.43 -2.02
CA TYR A 58 4.28 20.55 -1.13
C TYR A 58 5.54 21.28 -1.60
N ARG A 59 6.65 20.55 -1.82
CA ARG A 59 7.92 21.13 -2.27
C ARG A 59 7.80 21.82 -3.63
N ALA A 60 6.91 21.34 -4.48
CA ALA A 60 6.63 21.93 -5.79
C ALA A 60 5.58 23.05 -5.76
N GLY A 61 5.03 23.40 -4.60
CA GLY A 61 4.00 24.44 -4.45
C GLY A 61 2.63 24.05 -5.03
N ARG A 62 2.39 22.75 -5.25
CA ARG A 62 1.11 22.22 -5.75
C ARG A 62 0.15 21.82 -4.64
N LEU A 63 0.65 21.65 -3.42
CA LEU A 63 -0.18 21.34 -2.26
C LEU A 63 -0.56 22.61 -1.51
N LYS A 64 -1.86 22.80 -1.26
CA LYS A 64 -2.34 23.87 -0.40
C LYS A 64 -1.99 23.55 1.05
N THR A 65 -1.25 24.44 1.70
CA THR A 65 -0.92 24.33 3.13
C THR A 65 -1.66 25.36 3.96
N TYR A 66 -1.81 25.07 5.24
CA TYR A 66 -2.31 25.98 6.25
C TYR A 66 -1.28 26.07 7.36
N SER A 67 -1.16 27.25 7.98
CA SER A 67 -0.47 27.39 9.26
C SER A 67 -1.21 26.64 10.36
N LEU A 68 -0.53 26.41 11.49
CA LEU A 68 -1.14 25.77 12.66
C LEU A 68 -2.34 26.59 13.16
N ASP A 69 -2.18 27.91 13.31
CA ASP A 69 -3.23 28.83 13.73
C ASP A 69 -4.48 28.77 12.83
N GLU A 70 -4.29 28.74 11.50
CA GLU A 70 -5.39 28.60 10.54
C GLU A 70 -6.12 27.25 10.67
N ALA A 71 -5.39 26.18 10.99
CA ALA A 71 -5.95 24.85 11.19
C ALA A 71 -6.74 24.77 12.51
N GLU A 72 -6.18 25.30 13.60
CA GLU A 72 -6.80 25.33 14.93
C GLU A 72 -8.11 26.13 14.91
N GLN A 73 -8.11 27.31 14.28
CA GLN A 73 -9.35 28.09 14.10
C GLN A 73 -10.41 27.32 13.28
N ARG A 74 -10.00 26.64 12.22
CA ARG A 74 -10.93 25.87 11.37
C ARG A 74 -11.57 24.68 12.09
N LEU A 75 -10.81 24.05 12.98
CA LEU A 75 -11.23 22.86 13.72
C LEU A 75 -11.89 23.19 15.06
N GLY A 76 -11.95 24.48 15.44
CA GLY A 76 -12.46 24.89 16.75
C GLY A 76 -11.58 24.43 17.90
N LEU A 77 -10.28 24.29 17.65
CA LEU A 77 -9.25 23.89 18.62
C LEU A 77 -8.44 25.09 19.15
N GLY A 78 -8.66 26.29 18.62
CA GLY A 78 -8.08 27.51 19.15
C GLY A 78 -8.88 28.00 20.37
N ASP A 79 -8.15 28.38 21.43
CA ASP A 79 -8.70 29.04 22.61
C ASP A 79 -9.42 30.37 22.28
#